data_AF-A0A4Y8C7D0-F1
#
_entry.id   AF-A0A4Y8C7D0-F1
#
_cell.length_a   1.000
_cell.length_b   1.000
_cell.length_c   1.000
_cell.angle_alpha   90.00
_cell.angle_beta   90.00
_cell.angle_gamma   90.00
#
_symmetry.space_group_name_H-M   'P 1'
#
loop_
_entity.id
_entity.type
_entity.pdbx_description
1 polymer ?
#
loop_
_entity_poly.entity_id
_entity_poly.type
_entity_poly.pdbx_seq_one_letter_code
_entity_poly.pdbx_strand_id
1 'polypeptide(L)'
;ILEYHKDCINELYLAKECDKTTFSKIAKSGFKIKKLDFKTAQAYAKGGNHQGFLLDIKESSFANLNEIKKNDFIVMLYGISDVGNIGAITRTAYALGVGALIFIGEKLAMEGVIRT
;
A
#
# COMPACT_ATOMS: atom_id res chain seq x y z
N ILE A 1 -7.20 2.14 2.39
CA ILE A 1 -7.35 1.85 0.93
C ILE A 1 -8.80 1.98 0.47
N LEU A 2 -9.74 1.15 0.95
CA LEU A 2 -11.14 1.16 0.47
C LEU A 2 -11.89 2.50 0.60
N GLU A 3 -11.45 3.41 1.48
CA GLU A 3 -12.08 4.72 1.66
C GLU A 3 -11.44 5.83 0.80
N TYR A 4 -10.12 5.78 0.59
CA TYR A 4 -9.34 6.90 0.03
C TYR A 4 -8.69 6.60 -1.32
N HIS A 5 -8.53 5.33 -1.68
CA HIS A 5 -7.78 4.90 -2.86
C HIS A 5 -8.52 3.77 -3.59
N LYS A 6 -9.81 3.96 -3.90
CA LYS A 6 -10.59 2.95 -4.62
C LYS A 6 -10.08 2.73 -6.05
N ASP A 7 -9.59 3.79 -6.69
CA ASP A 7 -9.23 3.77 -8.11
C ASP A 7 -8.01 2.89 -8.43
N CYS A 8 -7.21 2.54 -7.41
CA CYS A 8 -6.08 1.64 -7.57
C CYS A 8 -6.44 0.16 -7.36
N ILE A 9 -7.67 -0.17 -6.97
CA ILE A 9 -8.06 -1.56 -6.67
C ILE A 9 -8.59 -2.22 -7.95
N ASN A 10 -8.01 -3.36 -8.32
CA ASN A 10 -8.52 -4.21 -9.38
C ASN A 10 -9.55 -5.20 -8.80
N GLU A 11 -9.16 -5.93 -7.76
CA GLU A 11 -9.98 -7.00 -7.20
C GLU A 11 -9.87 -7.09 -5.67
N LEU A 12 -10.96 -7.52 -5.03
CA LEU A 12 -11.04 -7.70 -3.59
C LEU A 12 -11.30 -9.16 -3.23
N TYR A 13 -10.46 -9.70 -2.36
CA TYR A 13 -10.54 -11.08 -1.91
C TYR A 13 -10.70 -11.19 -0.41
N LEU A 14 -11.48 -12.19 0.02
CA LEU A 14 -11.71 -12.49 1.42
C LEU A 14 -11.50 -13.98 1.69
N ALA A 15 -10.55 -14.29 2.59
CA ALA A 15 -10.16 -15.66 2.93
C ALA A 15 -10.57 -16.07 4.35
N LYS A 16 -11.40 -15.26 5.03
CA LYS A 16 -11.95 -15.55 6.35
C LYS A 16 -13.37 -15.04 6.48
N GLU A 17 -14.09 -15.57 7.47
CA GLU A 17 -15.34 -14.95 7.88
C GLU A 17 -15.07 -13.62 8.60
N CYS A 18 -15.89 -12.62 8.29
CA CYS A 18 -15.83 -11.30 8.92
C CYS A 18 -17.00 -11.14 9.88
N ASP A 19 -16.78 -10.38 10.95
CA ASP A 19 -17.89 -9.87 11.73
C ASP A 19 -18.79 -8.97 10.86
N LYS A 20 -20.05 -8.82 11.29
CA LYS A 20 -21.05 -8.07 10.52
C LYS A 20 -20.62 -6.63 10.22
N THR A 21 -19.88 -5.98 11.11
CA THR A 21 -19.50 -4.57 10.95
C THR A 21 -18.42 -4.43 9.88
N THR A 22 -17.39 -5.27 9.93
CA THR A 22 -16.31 -5.29 8.93
C THR A 22 -16.85 -5.69 7.56
N PHE A 23 -17.67 -6.75 7.49
CA PHE A 23 -18.27 -7.18 6.24
C PHE A 23 -19.14 -6.07 5.62
N SER A 24 -19.92 -5.37 6.44
CA SER A 24 -20.76 -4.25 5.95
C SER A 24 -19.92 -3.11 5.38
N LYS A 25 -18.78 -2.76 5.99
CA LYS A 25 -17.86 -1.74 5.45
C LYS A 25 -17.29 -2.16 4.10
N ILE A 26 -16.85 -3.41 3.99
CA ILE A 26 -16.31 -3.98 2.75
C ILE A 26 -17.40 -4.02 1.66
N ALA A 27 -18.60 -4.48 1.98
CA ALA A 27 -19.70 -4.53 1.03
C ALA A 27 -20.10 -3.14 0.52
N LYS A 28 -20.05 -2.12 1.38
CA LYS A 28 -20.30 -0.71 1.00
C LYS A 28 -19.19 -0.10 0.14
N SER A 29 -18.04 -0.75 -0.01
CA SER A 29 -16.95 -0.25 -0.86
C SER A 29 -17.34 -0.20 -2.35
N GLY A 30 -18.29 -1.04 -2.76
CA GLY A 30 -18.73 -1.18 -4.16
C GLY A 30 -17.97 -2.26 -4.94
N PHE A 31 -16.95 -2.88 -4.35
CA PHE A 31 -16.19 -3.96 -4.99
C PHE A 31 -16.87 -5.31 -4.83
N LYS A 32 -16.82 -6.13 -5.89
CA LYS A 32 -17.24 -7.53 -5.83
C LYS A 32 -16.28 -8.31 -4.94
N ILE A 33 -16.81 -8.91 -3.87
CA ILE A 33 -16.04 -9.72 -2.93
C ILE A 33 -15.85 -11.13 -3.51
N LYS A 34 -14.60 -11.53 -3.74
CA LYS A 34 -14.24 -12.91 -4.13
C LYS A 34 -13.78 -13.70 -2.91
N LYS A 35 -14.45 -14.80 -2.59
CA LYS A 35 -14.00 -15.69 -1.50
C LYS A 35 -12.81 -16.53 -1.95
N LEU A 36 -11.80 -16.68 -1.10
CA LEU A 36 -10.66 -17.57 -1.31
C LEU A 36 -10.59 -18.63 -0.22
N ASP A 37 -10.14 -19.82 -0.57
CA ASP A 37 -9.67 -20.79 0.41
C ASP A 37 -8.31 -20.35 0.99
N PHE A 38 -7.94 -20.94 2.13
CA PHE A 38 -6.70 -20.60 2.85
C PHE A 38 -5.44 -20.85 2.00
N LYS A 39 -5.40 -21.94 1.22
CA LYS A 39 -4.22 -22.32 0.43
C LYS A 39 -3.98 -21.32 -0.71
N THR A 40 -5.04 -20.95 -1.42
CA THR A 40 -4.99 -19.93 -2.48
C THR A 40 -4.62 -18.56 -1.90
N ALA A 41 -5.21 -18.18 -0.76
CA ALA A 41 -4.89 -16.92 -0.09
C ALA A 41 -3.41 -16.84 0.33
N GLN A 42 -2.87 -17.92 0.91
CA GLN A 42 -1.46 -17.99 1.30
C GLN A 42 -0.52 -17.90 0.08
N ALA A 43 -0.91 -18.53 -1.03
CA ALA A 43 -0.17 -18.45 -2.29
C ALA A 43 -0.17 -17.03 -2.86
N TYR A 44 -1.32 -16.35 -2.86
CA TYR A 44 -1.43 -14.95 -3.33
C TYR A 44 -0.64 -13.99 -2.44
N ALA A 45 -0.61 -14.25 -1.13
CA ALA A 45 0.19 -13.48 -0.18
C ALA A 45 1.70 -13.75 -0.29
N LYS A 46 2.15 -14.68 -1.16
CA LYS A 46 3.55 -15.14 -1.26
C LYS A 46 4.15 -15.54 0.10
N GLY A 47 3.34 -16.18 0.95
CA GLY A 47 3.75 -16.55 2.30
C GLY A 47 3.58 -15.45 3.37
N GLY A 48 3.17 -14.24 2.99
CA GLY A 48 2.97 -13.10 3.89
C GLY A 48 1.74 -13.24 4.79
N ASN A 49 1.72 -12.46 5.88
CA ASN A 49 0.60 -12.42 6.81
C ASN A 49 -0.55 -11.57 6.25
N HIS A 50 -1.52 -12.22 5.61
CA HIS A 50 -2.67 -11.55 4.99
C HIS A 50 -3.86 -11.35 5.94
N GLN A 51 -3.87 -11.99 7.12
CA GLN A 51 -4.97 -11.91 8.11
C GLN A 51 -6.39 -12.11 7.54
N GLY A 52 -6.50 -12.81 6.40
CA GLY A 52 -7.75 -13.09 5.70
C GLY A 52 -8.25 -12.01 4.73
N PHE A 53 -7.52 -10.91 4.51
CA PHE A 53 -7.88 -9.83 3.58
C PHE A 53 -6.81 -9.65 2.52
N LEU A 54 -7.20 -9.66 1.25
CA LEU A 54 -6.27 -9.42 0.15
C LEU A 54 -6.89 -8.47 -0.88
N LEU A 55 -6.06 -7.61 -1.46
CA LEU A 55 -6.41 -6.74 -2.58
C LEU A 55 -5.42 -6.97 -3.70
N ASP A 56 -5.93 -7.13 -4.91
CA ASP A 56 -5.14 -6.92 -6.11
C ASP A 56 -5.23 -5.43 -6.49
N ILE A 57 -4.09 -4.77 -6.61
CA ILE A 57 -3.99 -3.33 -6.86
C ILE A 57 -3.13 -3.06 -8.07
N LYS A 58 -3.42 -1.96 -8.77
CA LYS A 58 -2.61 -1.44 -9.87
C LYS A 58 -1.19 -1.17 -9.39
N GLU A 59 -0.22 -1.45 -10.24
CA GLU A 59 1.17 -1.08 -9.97
C GLU A 59 1.30 0.42 -9.78
N SER A 60 2.00 0.81 -8.71
CA SER A 60 2.30 2.22 -8.45
C SER A 60 3.44 2.68 -9.36
N SER A 61 3.21 3.76 -10.12
CA SER A 61 4.25 4.46 -10.86
C SER A 61 4.94 5.52 -10.00
N PHE A 62 6.22 5.77 -10.26
CA PHE A 62 6.92 6.91 -9.67
C PHE A 62 6.47 8.23 -10.34
N ALA A 63 6.39 9.29 -9.56
CA ALA A 63 6.16 10.63 -10.06
C ALA A 63 7.34 11.11 -10.92
N ASN A 64 7.07 11.95 -11.91
CA ASN A 64 8.13 12.57 -12.69
C ASN A 64 8.81 13.68 -11.85
N LEU A 65 10.11 13.87 -12.04
CA LEU A 65 10.86 14.97 -11.43
C LEU A 65 10.21 16.36 -11.65
N ASN A 66 9.58 16.58 -12.80
CA ASN A 66 8.86 17.84 -13.07
C ASN A 66 7.63 18.05 -12.17
N GLU A 67 7.00 16.97 -11.71
CA GLU A 67 5.89 17.05 -10.75
C GLU A 67 6.42 17.28 -9.34
N ILE A 68 7.50 16.56 -8.99
CA ILE A 68 8.17 16.69 -7.69
C ILE A 68 8.60 18.14 -7.44
N LYS A 69 9.18 18.80 -8.45
CA LYS A 69 9.63 20.21 -8.39
C LYS A 69 8.54 21.24 -8.07
N LYS A 70 7.26 20.88 -8.16
CA LYS A 70 6.14 21.78 -7.84
C LYS A 70 5.82 21.84 -6.34
N ASN A 71 6.47 21.00 -5.53
CA ASN A 71 6.22 20.93 -4.09
C ASN A 71 7.20 21.84 -3.33
N ASP A 72 6.69 22.59 -2.35
CA ASP A 72 7.50 23.47 -1.49
C ASP A 72 8.21 22.71 -0.37
N PHE A 73 7.71 21.52 -0.01
CA PHE A 73 8.27 20.67 1.04
C PHE A 73 8.53 19.27 0.53
N ILE A 74 9.82 18.91 0.43
CA ILE A 74 10.31 17.66 -0.15
C ILE A 74 11.31 17.03 0.81
N VAL A 75 11.28 15.70 0.92
CA VAL A 75 12.28 14.92 1.68
C VAL A 75 13.15 14.13 0.71
N MET A 76 14.47 14.15 0.93
CA MET A 76 15.44 13.37 0.16
C MET A 76 16.13 12.37 1.07
N LEU A 77 16.06 11.09 0.73
CA LEU A 77 16.76 10.00 1.40
C LEU A 77 17.99 9.62 0.59
N TYR A 78 19.17 9.80 1.18
CA TYR A 78 20.45 9.47 0.57
C TYR A 78 21.28 8.62 1.53
N GLY A 79 21.76 7.46 1.07
CA GLY A 79 22.58 6.56 1.87
C GLY A 79 21.81 5.74 2.92
N ILE A 80 20.48 5.72 2.88
CA ILE A 80 19.65 4.86 3.73
C ILE A 80 19.30 3.59 2.96
N SER A 81 19.58 2.43 3.54
CA SER A 81 19.31 1.12 2.92
C SER A 81 18.28 0.28 3.67
N ASP A 82 18.06 0.56 4.96
CA ASP A 82 17.11 -0.19 5.77
C ASP A 82 15.66 0.16 5.44
N VAL A 83 14.90 -0.83 4.96
CA VAL A 83 13.51 -0.65 4.50
C VAL A 83 12.57 -0.26 5.65
N GLY A 84 12.87 -0.71 6.88
CA GLY A 84 12.09 -0.33 8.06
C GLY A 84 12.22 1.16 8.37
N ASN A 85 13.44 1.68 8.35
CA ASN A 85 13.74 3.10 8.52
C ASN A 85 13.15 3.94 7.39
N ILE A 86 13.29 3.50 6.13
CA ILE A 86 12.69 4.19 4.97
C ILE A 86 11.17 4.26 5.13
N GLY A 87 10.52 3.16 5.52
CA GLY A 87 9.07 3.13 5.78
C GLY A 87 8.66 4.03 6.95
N ALA A 88 9.43 4.07 8.04
CA ALA A 88 9.18 4.98 9.15
C ALA A 88 9.27 6.46 8.73
N ILE A 89 10.32 6.83 7.99
CA ILE A 89 10.49 8.20 7.48
C ILE A 89 9.37 8.55 6.50
N THR A 90 8.99 7.63 5.61
CA THR A 90 7.90 7.85 4.63
C THR A 90 6.59 8.16 5.34
N ARG A 91 6.23 7.42 6.39
CA ARG A 91 5.01 7.68 7.18
C ARG A 91 5.07 9.01 7.91
N THR A 92 6.21 9.35 8.50
CA THR A 92 6.40 10.64 9.17
C THR A 92 6.31 11.80 8.17
N ALA A 93 6.95 11.68 7.01
CA ALA A 93 6.89 12.68 5.95
C ALA A 93 5.44 12.90 5.48
N TYR A 94 4.70 11.82 5.24
CA TYR A 94 3.28 11.89 4.87
C TYR A 94 2.45 12.60 5.95
N ALA A 95 2.65 12.25 7.23
CA ALA A 95 1.93 12.86 8.35
C ALA A 95 2.25 14.36 8.53
N LEU A 96 3.45 14.81 8.14
CA LEU A 96 3.88 16.20 8.18
C LEU A 96 3.48 17.01 6.94
N GLY A 97 2.79 16.40 5.97
CA GLY A 97 2.37 17.08 4.74
C GLY A 97 3.50 17.29 3.73
N VAL A 98 4.53 16.46 3.75
CA VAL A 98 5.57 16.44 2.70
C VAL A 98 4.92 16.09 1.37
N GLY A 99 5.13 16.93 0.35
CA GLY A 99 4.51 16.76 -0.97
C GLY A 99 5.22 15.73 -1.86
N ALA A 100 6.52 15.51 -1.64
CA ALA A 100 7.28 14.50 -2.36
C ALA A 100 8.44 13.91 -1.54
N LEU A 101 8.72 12.62 -1.76
CA LEU A 101 9.87 11.92 -1.21
C LEU A 101 10.74 11.39 -2.36
N ILE A 102 12.02 11.76 -2.35
CA ILE A 102 13.02 11.29 -3.31
C ILE A 102 13.92 10.28 -2.59
N PHE A 103 14.05 9.09 -3.15
CA PHE A 103 14.99 8.09 -2.67
C PHE A 103 16.16 7.96 -3.66
N ILE A 104 17.38 8.02 -3.15
CA ILE A 104 18.61 7.85 -3.92
C ILE A 104 19.34 6.61 -3.38
N GLY A 105 19.30 5.53 -4.16
CA GLY A 105 19.94 4.26 -3.87
C GLY A 105 19.69 3.25 -5.00
N GLU A 106 20.31 2.07 -4.92
CA GLU A 106 20.26 1.10 -6.02
C GLU A 106 18.95 0.33 -6.11
N LYS A 107 18.35 -0.03 -4.97
CA LYS A 107 17.09 -0.79 -4.93
C LYS A 107 16.20 -0.34 -3.78
N LEU A 108 14.94 -0.05 -4.09
CA LEU A 108 13.89 0.21 -3.12
C LEU A 108 12.90 -0.96 -3.13
N ALA A 109 12.83 -1.72 -2.03
CA ALA A 109 11.83 -2.76 -1.87
C ALA A 109 10.47 -2.12 -1.55
N MET A 110 9.74 -1.71 -2.58
CA MET A 110 8.54 -0.88 -2.47
C MET A 110 7.44 -1.51 -1.62
N GLU A 111 7.29 -2.84 -1.67
CA GLU A 111 6.38 -3.61 -0.81
C GLU A 111 6.66 -3.41 0.69
N GLY A 112 7.92 -3.21 1.09
CA GLY A 112 8.29 -2.98 2.48
C GLY A 112 8.10 -1.53 2.93
N VAL A 113 8.11 -0.57 2.00
CA VAL A 113 7.93 0.86 2.28
C VAL A 113 6.45 1.23 2.37
N ILE A 114 5.57 0.60 1.58
CA ILE A 114 4.11 0.86 1.56
C ILE A 114 3.35 0.20 2.73
N ARG A 115 4.04 -0.45 3.69
CA ARG A 115 3.37 -1.07 4.84
C ARG A 115 2.72 -0.01 5.74
N THR A 116 1.40 0.14 5.64
CA THR A 116 0.54 0.86 6.59
C THR A 116 0.33 0.07 7.87
#